data_AF-A0A7W2HS77-F1
#
_entry.id   AF-A0A7W2HS77-F1
#
_cell.length_a   1.000
_cell.length_b   1.000
_cell.length_c   1.000
_cell.angle_alpha   90.00
_cell.angle_beta   90.00
_cell.angle_gamma   90.00
#
_symmetry.space_group_name_H-M   'P 1'
#
loop_
_entity.id
_entity.type
_entity.pdbx_description
1 polymer ?
#
loop_
_entity_poly.entity_id
_entity_poly.type
_entity_poly.pdbx_seq_one_letter_code
_entity_poly.pdbx_strand_id
1 'polypeptide(L)'
;MLSVPRAAIFPTWDAWVDAMQIGSALFAAATTAESHVRCRIAHADRTLPANGSQWYVNPSTWLDAFYLAVVCREKDRITALCHVPMSLLRENGSRFEAHHYAWIEILRSYWLGGQDLVQKLISAIDCTDPQSVADPETVSKLLHPPMEMFHRFIRKDHTDFNQALTSALALHREYWTEEDRAHQISGLVALAPLAMVCMAYDAGVPVEIESDYLPAVLITRNWCGEFPT
;
A
#
# COMPACT_ATOMS: atom_id res chain seq x y z
N MET A 1 16.09 -25.11 26.46
CA MET A 1 15.29 -23.92 26.84
C MET A 1 16.14 -22.70 26.55
N LEU A 2 16.06 -22.19 25.32
CA LEU A 2 16.80 -20.99 24.88
C LEU A 2 15.83 -19.81 24.97
N SER A 3 16.13 -18.85 25.83
CA SER A 3 15.38 -17.61 25.97
C SER A 3 15.60 -16.76 24.72
N VAL A 4 14.58 -16.64 23.88
CA VAL A 4 14.56 -15.67 22.79
C VAL A 4 14.38 -14.28 23.41
N PRO A 5 15.24 -13.28 23.13
CA PRO A 5 15.04 -11.93 23.64
C PRO A 5 13.74 -11.36 23.06
N ARG A 6 12.80 -10.95 23.92
CA ARG A 6 11.51 -10.31 23.58
C ARG A 6 11.68 -8.84 23.16
N ALA A 7 12.70 -8.51 22.38
CA ALA A 7 12.92 -7.17 21.86
C ALA A 7 13.19 -7.20 20.34
N ALA A 8 12.26 -6.61 19.58
CA ALA A 8 12.41 -6.08 18.21
C ALA A 8 12.74 -7.07 17.07
N ILE A 9 11.73 -7.76 16.54
CA ILE A 9 11.73 -8.25 15.13
C ILE A 9 10.77 -7.42 14.24
N PHE A 10 10.06 -6.45 14.81
CA PHE A 10 9.38 -5.44 14.00
C PHE A 10 10.41 -4.36 13.63
N PRO A 11 10.53 -3.95 12.35
CA PRO A 11 11.28 -2.75 12.00
C PRO A 11 10.81 -1.61 12.91
N THR A 12 11.75 -0.84 13.47
CA THR A 12 11.40 0.35 14.25
C THR A 12 10.50 1.23 13.40
N TRP A 13 9.59 1.97 14.03
CA TRP A 13 8.70 2.90 13.33
C TRP A 13 9.47 3.81 12.36
N ASP A 14 10.69 4.22 12.72
CA ASP A 14 11.57 5.01 11.87
C ASP A 14 11.76 4.37 10.48
N ALA A 15 11.88 3.05 10.39
CA ALA A 15 12.05 2.35 9.12
C ALA A 15 10.81 2.49 8.21
N TRP A 16 9.61 2.53 8.80
CA TRP A 16 8.36 2.74 8.05
C TRP A 16 8.26 4.16 7.52
N VAL A 17 8.64 5.16 8.34
CA VAL A 17 8.68 6.55 7.89
C VAL A 17 9.76 6.79 6.86
N ASP A 18 10.94 6.18 7.01
CA ASP A 18 12.00 6.26 6.03
C ASP A 18 11.56 5.67 4.69
N ALA A 19 10.95 4.48 4.70
CA ALA A 19 10.41 3.86 3.49
C ALA A 19 9.34 4.73 2.84
N MET A 20 8.40 5.27 3.63
CA MET A 20 7.36 6.18 3.17
C MET A 20 7.94 7.48 2.57
N GLN A 21 8.95 8.07 3.22
CA GLN A 21 9.64 9.27 2.77
C GLN A 21 10.36 9.04 1.44
N ILE A 22 11.06 7.91 1.30
CA ILE A 22 11.74 7.51 0.06
C ILE A 22 10.72 7.33 -1.07
N GLY A 23 9.65 6.57 -0.83
CA GLY A 23 8.61 6.33 -1.85
C GLY A 23 7.95 7.63 -2.31
N SER A 24 7.62 8.53 -1.38
CA SER A 24 7.05 9.84 -1.71
C SER A 24 8.02 10.73 -2.48
N ALA A 25 9.29 10.77 -2.07
CA ALA A 25 10.32 11.59 -2.69
C ALA A 25 10.63 11.14 -4.12
N LEU A 26 10.58 9.84 -4.39
CA LEU A 26 10.72 9.25 -5.73
C LEU A 26 9.68 9.81 -6.70
N PHE A 27 8.41 9.84 -6.32
CA PHE A 27 7.35 10.39 -7.18
C PHE A 27 7.37 11.92 -7.25
N ALA A 28 7.78 12.60 -6.19
CA ALA A 28 7.96 14.05 -6.22
C ALA A 28 9.09 14.46 -7.19
N ALA A 29 10.22 13.74 -7.18
CA ALA A 29 11.33 13.96 -8.11
C ALA A 29 10.97 13.61 -9.56
N ALA A 30 10.05 12.67 -9.78
CA ALA A 30 9.61 12.27 -11.11
C ALA A 30 8.55 13.20 -11.72
N THR A 31 7.79 13.94 -10.89
CA THR A 31 6.68 14.80 -11.33
C THR A 31 6.98 16.29 -11.27
N THR A 32 8.04 16.72 -10.55
CA THR A 32 8.38 18.13 -10.41
C THR A 32 8.73 18.78 -11.75
N ALA A 33 8.30 20.03 -11.93
CA ALA A 33 8.71 20.88 -13.05
C ALA A 33 10.03 21.63 -12.76
N GLU A 34 10.50 21.59 -11.51
CA GLU A 34 11.77 22.19 -11.09
C GLU A 34 12.95 21.26 -11.40
N SER A 35 14.17 21.78 -11.32
CA SER A 35 15.40 20.97 -11.50
C SER A 35 15.70 20.05 -10.32
N HIS A 36 15.08 20.29 -9.17
CA HIS A 36 15.28 19.55 -7.94
C HIS A 36 14.02 19.56 -7.08
N VAL A 37 13.93 18.62 -6.16
CA VAL A 37 12.91 18.58 -5.11
C VAL A 37 13.59 18.55 -3.75
N ARG A 38 13.07 19.33 -2.80
CA ARG A 38 13.46 19.25 -1.39
C ARG A 38 12.52 18.30 -0.67
N CYS A 39 13.08 17.34 0.05
CA CYS A 39 12.30 16.36 0.79
C CYS A 39 13.02 15.92 2.06
N ARG A 40 12.25 15.59 3.09
CA ARG A 40 12.73 14.91 4.29
C ARG A 40 12.92 13.42 3.99
N ILE A 41 14.10 12.89 4.25
CA ILE A 41 14.43 11.44 4.19
C ILE A 41 15.33 11.11 5.38
N ALA A 42 14.95 10.13 6.21
CA ALA A 42 15.75 9.64 7.33
C ALA A 42 16.24 10.77 8.26
N HIS A 43 15.27 11.58 8.72
CA HIS A 43 15.48 12.76 9.58
C HIS A 43 16.36 13.87 9.00
N ALA A 44 16.73 13.80 7.72
CA ALA A 44 17.55 14.79 7.05
C ALA A 44 16.80 15.44 5.88
N ASP A 45 16.99 16.75 5.73
CA ASP A 45 16.52 17.46 4.54
C ASP A 45 17.48 17.18 3.39
N ARG A 46 16.95 16.63 2.31
CA ARG A 46 17.68 16.25 1.11
C ARG A 46 17.18 17.06 -0.08
N THR A 47 18.08 17.35 -1.00
CA THR A 47 17.75 17.89 -2.31
C THR A 47 18.01 16.80 -3.33
N LEU A 48 16.95 16.31 -3.98
CA LEU A 48 17.05 15.30 -5.02
C LEU A 48 16.96 15.96 -6.40
N PRO A 49 17.77 15.53 -7.38
CA PRO A 49 17.62 16.00 -8.75
C PRO A 49 16.29 15.53 -9.34
N ALA A 50 15.67 16.37 -10.18
CA ALA A 50 14.53 15.98 -10.97
C ALA A 50 14.98 15.02 -12.07
N ASN A 51 14.74 13.73 -11.85
CA ASN A 51 15.21 12.69 -12.75
C ASN A 51 14.15 12.29 -13.80
N GLY A 52 12.97 12.91 -13.77
CA GLY A 52 11.85 12.56 -14.63
C GLY A 52 11.45 11.08 -14.47
N SER A 53 10.96 10.49 -15.55
CA SER A 53 10.54 9.09 -15.60
C SER A 53 11.73 8.15 -15.49
N GLN A 54 11.73 7.29 -14.46
CA GLN A 54 12.75 6.28 -14.20
C GLN A 54 12.11 4.90 -14.15
N TRP A 55 12.86 3.82 -14.41
CA TRP A 55 12.31 2.45 -14.50
C TRP A 55 11.56 1.99 -13.24
N TYR A 56 11.91 2.54 -12.07
CA TYR A 56 11.26 2.27 -10.79
C TYR A 56 10.01 3.15 -10.54
N VAL A 57 9.69 4.11 -11.41
CA VAL A 57 8.47 4.92 -11.37
C VAL A 57 7.39 4.17 -12.14
N ASN A 58 6.74 3.22 -11.46
CA ASN A 58 5.78 2.30 -12.05
C ASN A 58 4.59 2.03 -11.11
N PRO A 59 3.53 1.32 -11.57
CA PRO A 59 2.34 1.06 -10.78
C PRO A 59 2.57 0.35 -9.44
N SER A 60 3.45 -0.65 -9.37
CA SER A 60 3.74 -1.36 -8.11
C SER A 60 4.40 -0.44 -7.09
N THR A 61 5.42 0.32 -7.51
CA THR A 61 6.08 1.28 -6.61
C THR A 61 5.15 2.39 -6.15
N TRP A 62 4.18 2.79 -6.99
CA TRP A 62 3.13 3.74 -6.59
C TRP A 62 2.23 3.15 -5.50
N LEU A 63 1.79 1.90 -5.66
CA LEU A 63 0.96 1.22 -4.66
C LEU A 63 1.70 1.09 -3.33
N ASP A 64 2.96 0.68 -3.34
CA ASP A 64 3.78 0.58 -2.13
C ASP A 64 3.92 1.94 -1.44
N ALA A 65 4.25 3.00 -2.18
CA ALA A 65 4.37 4.35 -1.65
C ALA A 65 3.04 4.85 -1.07
N PHE A 66 1.92 4.58 -1.74
CA PHE A 66 0.59 4.94 -1.28
C PHE A 66 0.22 4.21 0.02
N TYR A 67 0.42 2.89 0.08
CA TYR A 67 0.16 2.11 1.28
C TYR A 67 1.03 2.53 2.45
N LEU A 68 2.32 2.78 2.22
CA LEU A 68 3.23 3.30 3.25
C LEU A 68 2.75 4.67 3.77
N ALA A 69 2.31 5.58 2.90
CA ALA A 69 1.78 6.87 3.30
C ALA A 69 0.47 6.75 4.10
N VAL A 70 -0.40 5.81 3.73
CA VAL A 70 -1.63 5.47 4.49
C VAL A 70 -1.29 4.92 5.87
N VAL A 71 -0.38 3.95 5.95
CA VAL A 71 0.09 3.37 7.22
C VAL A 71 0.77 4.44 8.09
N CYS A 72 1.45 5.43 7.51
CA CYS A 72 2.02 6.54 8.28
C CYS A 72 1.02 7.67 8.60
N ARG A 73 -0.20 7.65 8.02
CA ARG A 73 -1.23 8.71 8.10
C ARG A 73 -0.76 10.07 7.55
N GLU A 74 0.14 10.04 6.57
CA GLU A 74 0.74 11.24 5.98
C GLU A 74 -0.12 11.82 4.85
N LYS A 75 -1.17 12.56 5.23
CA LYS A 75 -2.22 13.03 4.30
C LYS A 75 -1.70 13.85 3.13
N ASP A 76 -0.71 14.71 3.35
CA ASP A 76 -0.15 15.55 2.29
C ASP A 76 0.59 14.70 1.24
N ARG A 77 1.27 13.65 1.69
CA ARG A 77 1.99 12.71 0.83
C ARG A 77 1.04 11.79 0.08
N ILE A 78 -0.01 11.30 0.74
CA ILE A 78 -1.10 10.57 0.06
C ILE A 78 -1.70 11.45 -1.04
N THR A 79 -2.00 12.71 -0.72
CA THR A 79 -2.55 13.68 -1.69
C THR A 79 -1.59 13.90 -2.86
N ALA A 80 -0.30 14.12 -2.60
CA ALA A 80 0.70 14.28 -3.65
C ALA A 80 0.78 13.05 -4.57
N LEU A 81 0.79 11.84 -4.01
CA LEU A 81 0.78 10.58 -4.77
C LEU A 81 -0.48 10.47 -5.65
N CYS A 82 -1.65 10.88 -5.16
CA CYS A 82 -2.88 10.89 -5.95
C CYS A 82 -2.88 11.88 -7.13
N HIS A 83 -1.96 12.84 -7.16
CA HIS A 83 -1.79 13.77 -8.29
C HIS A 83 -0.74 13.30 -9.31
N VAL A 84 -0.04 12.19 -9.08
CA VAL A 84 0.89 11.61 -10.05
C VAL A 84 0.14 11.27 -11.35
N PRO A 85 0.59 11.73 -12.53
CA PRO A 85 -0.09 11.43 -13.79
C PRO A 85 -0.07 9.93 -14.11
N MET A 86 -1.23 9.37 -14.50
CA MET A 86 -1.29 7.96 -14.95
C MET A 86 -0.40 7.70 -16.18
N SER A 87 -0.22 8.71 -17.04
CA SER A 87 0.70 8.62 -18.18
C SER A 87 2.12 8.30 -17.75
N LEU A 88 2.61 8.93 -16.67
CA LEU A 88 3.95 8.68 -16.13
C LEU A 88 4.10 7.23 -15.66
N LEU A 89 3.10 6.69 -14.97
CA LEU A 89 3.11 5.28 -14.54
C LEU A 89 3.11 4.30 -15.73
N ARG A 90 2.46 4.69 -16.84
CA ARG A 90 2.40 3.87 -18.06
C ARG A 90 3.71 3.86 -18.83
N GLU A 91 4.54 4.89 -18.72
CA GLU A 91 5.85 4.95 -19.41
C GLU A 91 6.78 3.78 -19.04
N ASN A 92 6.79 3.37 -17.77
CA ASN A 92 7.54 2.20 -17.28
C ASN A 92 6.62 1.02 -16.94
N GLY A 93 5.41 1.04 -17.50
CA GLY A 93 4.29 0.22 -17.08
C GLY A 93 4.01 -0.99 -17.97
N SER A 94 4.90 -1.33 -18.91
CA SER A 94 4.65 -2.34 -19.95
C SER A 94 4.40 -3.76 -19.43
N ARG A 95 4.85 -4.06 -18.21
CA ARG A 95 4.66 -5.34 -17.52
C ARG A 95 3.38 -5.39 -16.69
N PHE A 96 2.67 -4.27 -16.58
CA PHE A 96 1.50 -4.13 -15.72
C PHE A 96 0.23 -4.18 -16.55
N GLU A 97 -0.73 -4.98 -16.07
CA GLU A 97 -2.01 -5.19 -16.72
C GLU A 97 -3.05 -4.13 -16.29
N ALA A 98 -4.20 -4.12 -16.99
CA ALA A 98 -5.26 -3.12 -16.78
C ALA A 98 -5.75 -3.03 -15.33
N HIS A 99 -5.82 -4.15 -14.61
CA HIS A 99 -6.28 -4.20 -13.22
C HIS A 99 -5.40 -3.39 -12.25
N HIS A 100 -4.08 -3.30 -12.49
CA HIS A 100 -3.19 -2.47 -11.67
C HIS A 100 -3.58 -0.99 -11.75
N TYR A 101 -3.82 -0.50 -12.96
CA TYR A 101 -4.19 0.89 -13.19
C TYR A 101 -5.61 1.19 -12.70
N ALA A 102 -6.54 0.23 -12.86
CA ALA A 102 -7.89 0.35 -12.34
C ALA A 102 -7.88 0.49 -10.80
N TRP A 103 -7.06 -0.31 -10.12
CA TRP A 103 -6.92 -0.24 -8.67
C TRP A 103 -6.33 1.09 -8.19
N ILE A 104 -5.28 1.59 -8.84
CA ILE A 104 -4.72 2.92 -8.57
C ILE A 104 -5.79 4.00 -8.73
N GLU A 105 -6.58 3.95 -9.80
CA GLU A 105 -7.64 4.91 -10.08
C GLU A 105 -8.75 4.90 -9.02
N ILE A 106 -9.08 3.73 -8.48
CA ILE A 106 -10.02 3.57 -7.36
C ILE A 106 -9.49 4.24 -6.10
N LEU A 107 -8.25 3.94 -5.71
CA LEU A 107 -7.61 4.53 -4.52
C LEU A 107 -7.52 6.06 -4.63
N ARG A 108 -7.14 6.56 -5.81
CA ARG A 108 -7.12 8.00 -6.11
C ARG A 108 -8.51 8.62 -6.03
N SER A 109 -9.51 7.98 -6.66
CA SER A 109 -10.89 8.47 -6.67
C SER A 109 -11.44 8.53 -5.25
N TYR A 110 -11.19 7.52 -4.42
CA TYR A 110 -11.60 7.53 -3.02
C TYR A 110 -10.96 8.70 -2.26
N TRP A 111 -9.64 8.86 -2.34
CA TRP A 111 -8.92 9.90 -1.60
C TRP A 111 -9.31 11.31 -2.03
N LEU A 112 -9.44 11.55 -3.34
CA LEU A 112 -9.77 12.86 -3.90
C LEU A 112 -11.27 13.18 -3.92
N GLY A 113 -12.13 12.29 -3.40
CA GLY A 113 -13.59 12.50 -3.37
C GLY A 113 -14.27 12.40 -4.73
N GLY A 114 -13.74 11.56 -5.63
CA GLY A 114 -14.29 11.26 -6.94
C GLY A 114 -15.62 10.47 -6.89
N GLN A 115 -16.36 10.52 -7.99
CA GLN A 115 -17.65 9.85 -8.14
C GLN A 115 -17.53 8.39 -8.63
N ASP A 116 -18.64 7.65 -8.57
CA ASP A 116 -18.79 6.28 -9.11
C ASP A 116 -17.82 5.23 -8.56
N LEU A 117 -17.30 5.45 -7.34
CA LEU A 117 -16.30 4.59 -6.72
C LEU A 117 -16.72 3.12 -6.65
N VAL A 118 -17.98 2.86 -6.29
CA VAL A 118 -18.53 1.49 -6.20
C VAL A 118 -18.54 0.81 -7.57
N GLN A 119 -18.97 1.53 -8.62
CA GLN A 119 -19.01 0.97 -9.97
C GLN A 119 -17.59 0.71 -10.51
N LYS A 120 -16.65 1.63 -10.29
CA LYS A 120 -15.24 1.45 -10.65
C LYS A 120 -14.65 0.22 -9.95
N LEU A 121 -14.98 0.03 -8.67
CA LEU A 121 -14.48 -1.09 -7.87
C LEU A 121 -15.01 -2.44 -8.35
N ILE A 122 -16.32 -2.54 -8.62
CA ILE A 122 -16.90 -3.76 -9.20
C ILE A 122 -16.20 -4.11 -10.52
N SER A 123 -16.06 -3.13 -11.41
CA SER A 123 -15.37 -3.37 -12.69
C SER A 123 -13.90 -3.75 -12.53
N ALA A 124 -13.19 -3.24 -11.51
CA ALA A 124 -11.82 -3.65 -11.26
C ALA A 124 -11.71 -5.08 -10.72
N ILE A 125 -12.64 -5.49 -9.85
CA ILE A 125 -12.72 -6.87 -9.35
C ILE A 125 -13.00 -7.82 -10.54
N ASP A 126 -13.92 -7.48 -11.44
CA ASP A 126 -14.18 -8.28 -12.64
C ASP A 126 -12.94 -8.39 -13.55
N CYS A 127 -12.11 -7.35 -13.60
CA CYS A 127 -10.84 -7.36 -14.35
C CYS A 127 -9.73 -8.23 -13.71
N THR A 128 -9.97 -8.79 -12.52
CA THR A 128 -9.05 -9.72 -11.85
C THR A 128 -9.45 -11.19 -12.03
N ASP A 129 -10.32 -11.49 -13.00
CA ASP A 129 -10.67 -12.87 -13.36
C ASP A 129 -9.40 -13.72 -13.60
N PRO A 130 -9.19 -14.80 -12.82
CA PRO A 130 -8.05 -15.70 -12.95
C PRO A 130 -7.85 -16.27 -14.36
N GLN A 131 -8.89 -16.34 -15.19
CA GLN A 131 -8.79 -16.83 -16.57
C GLN A 131 -8.24 -15.77 -17.56
N SER A 132 -8.18 -14.51 -17.15
CA SER A 132 -7.89 -13.37 -18.03
C SER A 132 -6.56 -12.67 -17.71
N VAL A 133 -5.90 -13.03 -16.61
CA VAL A 133 -4.67 -12.38 -16.12
C VAL A 133 -3.43 -13.23 -16.38
N ALA A 134 -2.28 -12.58 -16.54
CA ALA A 134 -1.02 -13.25 -16.85
C ALA A 134 -0.46 -14.08 -15.66
N ASP A 135 -0.71 -13.62 -14.43
CA ASP A 135 -0.30 -14.30 -13.19
C ASP A 135 -1.51 -14.49 -12.26
N PRO A 136 -2.31 -15.54 -12.47
CA PRO A 136 -3.53 -15.79 -11.70
C PRO A 136 -3.28 -15.99 -10.20
N GLU A 137 -2.13 -16.56 -9.84
CA GLU A 137 -1.79 -16.82 -8.44
C GLU A 137 -1.52 -15.50 -7.70
N THR A 138 -0.62 -14.66 -8.22
CA THR A 138 -0.33 -13.36 -7.60
C THR A 138 -1.59 -12.49 -7.54
N VAL A 139 -2.38 -12.47 -8.62
CA VAL A 139 -3.62 -11.69 -8.66
C VAL A 139 -4.61 -12.17 -7.58
N SER A 140 -4.89 -13.47 -7.52
CA SER A 140 -5.88 -14.02 -6.57
C SER A 140 -5.43 -13.96 -5.11
N LYS A 141 -4.13 -14.14 -4.83
CA LYS A 141 -3.61 -14.20 -3.45
C LYS A 141 -3.16 -12.85 -2.90
N LEU A 142 -2.72 -11.89 -3.73
CA LEU A 142 -2.16 -10.62 -3.27
C LEU A 142 -2.92 -9.38 -3.72
N LEU A 143 -3.45 -9.34 -4.96
CA LEU A 143 -4.08 -8.12 -5.50
C LEU A 143 -5.58 -8.07 -5.27
N HIS A 144 -6.30 -9.17 -5.48
CA HIS A 144 -7.74 -9.24 -5.27
C HIS A 144 -8.16 -9.05 -3.79
N PRO A 145 -7.50 -9.68 -2.79
CA PRO A 145 -7.94 -9.56 -1.40
C PRO A 145 -8.05 -8.13 -0.84
N PRO A 146 -7.07 -7.21 -1.04
CA PRO A 146 -7.23 -5.83 -0.59
C PRO A 146 -8.34 -5.07 -1.35
N MET A 147 -8.63 -5.40 -2.61
CA MET A 147 -9.78 -4.80 -3.33
C MET A 147 -11.11 -5.23 -2.69
N GLU A 148 -11.22 -6.49 -2.30
CA GLU A 148 -12.41 -7.01 -1.63
C GLU A 148 -12.57 -6.43 -0.22
N MET A 149 -11.48 -6.32 0.56
CA MET A 149 -11.50 -5.59 1.83
C MET A 149 -12.00 -4.16 1.65
N PHE A 150 -11.49 -3.46 0.64
CA PHE A 150 -11.89 -2.09 0.34
C PHE A 150 -13.37 -1.98 -0.07
N HIS A 151 -13.89 -2.96 -0.81
CA HIS A 151 -15.31 -3.05 -1.15
C HIS A 151 -16.20 -3.16 0.09
N ARG A 152 -15.84 -4.04 1.05
CA ARG A 152 -16.57 -4.17 2.33
C ARG A 152 -16.48 -2.92 3.17
N PHE A 153 -15.31 -2.28 3.19
CA PHE A 153 -15.08 -1.02 3.86
C PHE A 153 -16.00 0.10 3.34
N ILE A 154 -16.09 0.31 2.02
CA ILE A 154 -16.97 1.34 1.43
C ILE A 154 -18.45 1.07 1.76
N ARG A 155 -18.85 -0.20 1.79
CA ARG A 155 -20.22 -0.61 2.12
C ARG A 155 -20.56 -0.50 3.61
N LYS A 156 -19.57 -0.15 4.45
CA LYS A 156 -19.69 -0.10 5.92
C LYS A 156 -20.12 -1.43 6.52
N ASP A 157 -19.68 -2.53 5.91
CA ASP A 157 -19.96 -3.88 6.39
C ASP A 157 -18.79 -4.36 7.27
N HIS A 158 -18.92 -4.15 8.59
CA HIS A 158 -17.82 -4.44 9.52
C HIS A 158 -17.55 -5.95 9.64
N THR A 159 -18.60 -6.76 9.61
CA THR A 159 -18.49 -8.22 9.73
C THR A 159 -17.79 -8.78 8.51
N ASP A 160 -18.25 -8.41 7.31
CA ASP A 160 -17.65 -8.90 6.07
C ASP A 160 -16.24 -8.35 5.87
N PHE A 161 -15.94 -7.14 6.36
CA PHE A 161 -14.58 -6.59 6.34
C PHE A 161 -13.60 -7.48 7.13
N ASN A 162 -13.95 -7.89 8.36
CA ASN A 162 -13.08 -8.75 9.17
C ASN A 162 -12.95 -10.16 8.57
N GLN A 163 -13.99 -10.70 7.92
CA GLN A 163 -13.90 -11.95 7.18
C GLN A 163 -12.98 -11.85 5.95
N ALA A 164 -13.10 -10.76 5.19
CA ALA A 164 -12.21 -10.47 4.07
C ALA A 164 -10.76 -10.29 4.54
N LEU A 165 -10.55 -9.64 5.69
CA LEU A 165 -9.23 -9.49 6.29
C LEU A 165 -8.62 -10.85 6.68
N THR A 166 -9.39 -11.70 7.36
CA THR A 166 -8.95 -13.07 7.71
C THR A 166 -8.50 -13.82 6.46
N SER A 167 -9.29 -13.75 5.39
CA SER A 167 -9.02 -14.43 4.13
C SER A 167 -7.76 -13.86 3.45
N ALA A 168 -7.60 -12.54 3.43
CA ALA A 168 -6.43 -11.87 2.86
C ALA A 168 -5.13 -12.30 3.56
N LEU A 169 -5.14 -12.41 4.89
CA LEU A 169 -3.96 -12.84 5.66
C LEU A 169 -3.63 -14.31 5.43
N ALA A 170 -4.65 -15.17 5.30
CA ALA A 170 -4.43 -16.58 4.96
C ALA A 170 -3.79 -16.74 3.57
N LEU A 171 -4.30 -16.01 2.57
CA LEU A 171 -3.77 -16.02 1.20
C LEU A 171 -2.37 -15.42 1.10
N HIS A 172 -2.10 -14.33 1.84
CA HIS A 172 -0.75 -13.76 1.94
C HIS A 172 0.23 -14.78 2.51
N ARG A 173 -0.13 -15.43 3.62
CA ARG A 173 0.69 -16.51 4.20
C ARG A 173 0.93 -17.63 3.19
N GLU A 174 -0.12 -18.10 2.51
CA GLU A 174 -0.01 -19.16 1.52
C GLU A 174 0.99 -18.78 0.41
N TYR A 175 0.87 -17.57 -0.14
CA TYR A 175 1.74 -17.09 -1.20
C TYR A 175 3.21 -16.99 -0.76
N TRP A 176 3.47 -16.46 0.44
CA TRP A 176 4.83 -16.18 0.90
C TRP A 176 5.51 -17.35 1.61
N THR A 177 4.80 -18.42 1.97
CA THR A 177 5.39 -19.60 2.62
C THR A 177 5.88 -20.67 1.65
N GLU A 178 5.71 -20.47 0.34
CA GLU A 178 6.33 -21.32 -0.67
C GLU A 178 7.86 -21.19 -0.67
N GLU A 179 8.56 -22.29 -0.97
CA GLU A 179 10.01 -22.46 -0.75
C GLU A 179 10.85 -21.36 -1.43
N ASP A 180 10.50 -20.97 -2.65
CA ASP A 180 11.20 -19.93 -3.42
C ASP A 180 10.98 -18.50 -2.87
N ARG A 181 9.99 -18.30 -2.00
CA ARG A 181 9.54 -16.97 -1.55
C ARG A 181 9.63 -16.76 -0.04
N ALA A 182 9.81 -17.82 0.74
CA ALA A 182 9.86 -17.81 2.21
C ALA A 182 10.91 -16.86 2.82
N HIS A 183 11.92 -16.47 2.06
CA HIS A 183 12.99 -15.58 2.51
C HIS A 183 12.86 -14.13 2.01
N GLN A 184 11.79 -13.81 1.28
CA GLN A 184 11.59 -12.47 0.75
C GLN A 184 11.01 -11.54 1.81
N ILE A 185 11.63 -10.38 1.97
CA ILE A 185 11.25 -9.36 2.96
C ILE A 185 9.82 -8.85 2.73
N SER A 186 9.37 -8.83 1.47
CA SER A 186 8.00 -8.48 1.07
C SER A 186 6.92 -9.39 1.69
N GLY A 187 7.28 -10.60 2.12
CA GLY A 187 6.36 -11.51 2.80
C GLY A 187 6.17 -11.23 4.28
N LEU A 188 7.05 -10.46 4.93
CA LEU A 188 7.03 -10.24 6.38
C LEU A 188 5.80 -9.45 6.85
N VAL A 189 5.27 -8.56 5.99
CA VAL A 189 4.12 -7.73 6.32
C VAL A 189 3.16 -7.72 5.13
N ALA A 190 1.88 -7.91 5.42
CA ALA A 190 0.81 -7.80 4.42
C ALA A 190 0.51 -6.32 4.17
N LEU A 191 1.39 -5.62 3.44
CA LEU A 191 1.36 -4.15 3.31
C LEU A 191 0.01 -3.62 2.82
N ALA A 192 -0.56 -4.20 1.76
CA ALA A 192 -1.84 -3.78 1.23
C ALA A 192 -3.01 -4.02 2.22
N PRO A 193 -3.18 -5.24 2.80
CA PRO A 193 -4.13 -5.45 3.89
C PRO A 193 -3.92 -4.53 5.10
N LEU A 194 -2.67 -4.27 5.51
CA LEU A 194 -2.35 -3.36 6.60
C LEU A 194 -2.83 -1.93 6.29
N ALA A 195 -2.63 -1.44 5.07
CA ALA A 195 -3.12 -0.12 4.67
C ALA A 195 -4.66 -0.05 4.73
N MET A 196 -5.36 -1.11 4.26
CA MET A 196 -6.82 -1.18 4.33
C MET A 196 -7.32 -1.21 5.78
N VAL A 197 -6.64 -1.94 6.66
CA VAL A 197 -6.92 -1.95 8.10
C VAL A 197 -6.72 -0.58 8.72
N CYS A 198 -5.66 0.15 8.35
CA CYS A 198 -5.42 1.51 8.83
C CYS A 198 -6.56 2.46 8.40
N MET A 199 -7.00 2.38 7.14
CA MET A 199 -8.15 3.17 6.66
C MET A 199 -9.44 2.84 7.41
N ALA A 200 -9.73 1.55 7.60
CA ALA A 200 -10.94 1.09 8.28
C ALA A 200 -10.93 1.50 9.77
N TYR A 201 -9.79 1.34 10.44
CA TYR A 201 -9.59 1.74 11.83
C TYR A 201 -9.80 3.24 12.02
N ASP A 202 -9.20 4.07 11.16
CA ASP A 202 -9.33 5.53 11.20
C ASP A 202 -10.78 5.99 10.90
N ALA A 203 -11.59 5.15 10.25
CA ALA A 203 -13.02 5.35 10.00
C ALA A 203 -13.95 4.76 11.07
N GLY A 204 -13.40 4.17 12.14
CA GLY A 204 -14.16 3.61 13.26
C GLY A 204 -14.66 2.17 13.06
N VAL A 205 -14.15 1.45 12.06
CA VAL A 205 -14.44 0.02 11.90
C VAL A 205 -13.63 -0.76 12.94
N PRO A 206 -14.26 -1.61 13.78
CA PRO A 206 -13.54 -2.45 14.72
C PRO A 206 -12.73 -3.52 13.96
N VAL A 207 -11.45 -3.63 14.31
CA VAL A 207 -10.53 -4.64 13.77
C VAL A 207 -10.29 -5.66 14.88
N GLU A 208 -10.75 -6.88 14.68
CA GLU A 208 -10.80 -7.92 15.74
C GLU A 208 -9.67 -8.95 15.62
N ILE A 209 -8.79 -8.79 14.64
CA ILE A 209 -7.80 -9.80 14.25
C ILE A 209 -6.41 -9.36 14.68
N GLU A 210 -5.72 -10.22 15.42
CA GLU A 210 -4.29 -10.13 15.68
C GLU A 210 -3.53 -11.04 14.71
N SER A 211 -2.46 -10.53 14.10
CA SER A 211 -1.64 -11.28 13.14
C SER A 211 -0.20 -10.77 13.12
N ASP A 212 0.77 -11.68 12.98
CA ASP A 212 2.19 -11.33 12.82
C ASP A 212 2.45 -10.52 11.53
N TYR A 213 1.59 -10.66 10.52
CA TYR A 213 1.64 -9.89 9.27
C TYR A 213 1.03 -8.49 9.39
N LEU A 214 0.41 -8.17 10.53
CA LEU A 214 -0.22 -6.88 10.83
C LEU A 214 0.35 -6.32 12.15
N PRO A 215 1.47 -5.59 12.11
CA PRO A 215 2.06 -5.03 13.31
C PRO A 215 1.03 -4.15 14.06
N ALA A 216 0.55 -4.61 15.22
CA ALA A 216 -0.52 -3.96 15.98
C ALA A 216 -0.17 -2.54 16.41
N VAL A 217 1.13 -2.27 16.58
CA VAL A 217 1.65 -0.91 16.69
C VAL A 217 1.11 -0.13 15.50
N LEU A 218 1.51 -0.40 14.26
CA LEU A 218 1.13 0.33 13.04
C LEU A 218 -0.38 0.58 12.82
N ILE A 219 -1.28 -0.17 13.45
CA ILE A 219 -2.73 0.05 13.37
C ILE A 219 -3.19 1.15 14.33
N THR A 220 -2.75 1.13 15.59
CA THR A 220 -3.38 1.86 16.72
C THR A 220 -2.96 3.33 16.86
N ARG A 221 -2.13 3.84 15.96
CA ARG A 221 -1.73 5.25 15.89
C ARG A 221 -0.99 5.81 17.12
N ASN A 222 -0.51 4.97 18.05
CA ASN A 222 0.21 5.40 19.27
C ASN A 222 1.46 6.28 19.01
N TRP A 223 1.88 6.33 17.75
CA TRP A 223 2.92 7.07 17.07
C TRP A 223 2.83 8.49 16.49
N CYS A 224 1.63 8.86 16.03
CA CYS A 224 1.53 9.85 14.97
C CYS A 224 1.82 11.25 15.52
N GLY A 225 2.85 11.90 14.97
CA GLY A 225 3.31 13.22 15.42
C GLY A 225 4.49 13.19 16.39
N GLU A 226 5.03 12.01 16.73
CA GLU A 226 6.24 11.90 17.57
C GLU A 226 7.52 12.39 16.85
N PHE A 227 7.49 12.50 15.52
CA PHE A 227 8.62 12.96 14.74
C PHE A 227 8.17 13.90 13.60
N PRO A 228 8.98 14.91 13.25
CA PRO A 228 8.70 15.80 12.14
C PRO A 228 8.79 15.04 10.80
N THR A 229 7.66 14.93 10.11
CA THR A 229 7.50 14.27 8.80
C THR A 229 7.64 15.21 7.61
#